data_AF-A0A8E2AQJ7-F1
#
_entry.id   AF-A0A8E2AQJ7-F1
#
_cell.length_a   1.000
_cell.length_b   1.000
_cell.length_c   1.000
_cell.angle_alpha   90.00
_cell.angle_beta   90.00
_cell.angle_gamma   90.00
#
_symmetry.space_group_name_H-M   'P 1'
#
loop_
_entity.id
_entity.type
_entity.pdbx_description
1 polymer ?
#
loop_
_entity_poly.entity_id
_entity_poly.type
_entity_poly.pdbx_seq_one_letter_code
_entity_poly.pdbx_strand_id
1 'polypeptide(L)' 'MNTVNTSVGYSPFQLRFSQSLYTILPILPDAKLMTLYELNARSLIQHLESYVHNEQDNLLVAKVRQAASANAK' A
#
# COMPACT_ATOMS: atom_id res chain seq x y z
N MET A 1 19.00 -29.47 -2.59
CA MET A 1 20.23 -28.64 -2.67
C MET A 1 20.71 -28.72 -4.12
N ASN A 2 20.26 -27.79 -4.95
CA ASN A 2 20.41 -27.86 -6.41
C ASN A 2 21.80 -27.35 -6.80
N THR A 3 22.80 -28.22 -6.75
CA THR A 3 24.17 -27.88 -7.15
C THR A 3 24.22 -27.75 -8.67
N VAL A 4 24.33 -26.51 -9.15
CA VAL A 4 24.64 -26.21 -10.54
C VAL A 4 26.10 -26.59 -10.77
N ASN A 5 26.42 -27.30 -11.85
CA ASN A 5 27.79 -27.64 -12.17
C ASN A 5 28.57 -26.36 -12.50
N THR A 6 29.61 -26.05 -11.72
CA THR A 6 30.42 -24.82 -11.86
C THR A 6 31.16 -24.71 -13.20
N SER A 7 31.40 -25.83 -13.88
CA SER A 7 32.14 -25.83 -15.17
C SER A 7 31.26 -25.49 -16.38
N VAL A 8 29.95 -25.69 -16.28
CA VAL A 8 29.03 -25.58 -17.43
C VAL A 8 27.77 -24.77 -17.13
N GLY A 9 27.51 -24.42 -15.88
CA GLY A 9 26.34 -23.65 -15.47
C GLY A 9 25.01 -24.41 -15.56
N TYR A 10 25.03 -25.70 -15.88
CA TYR A 10 23.83 -26.53 -15.99
C TYR A 10 23.62 -27.39 -14.74
N SER A 11 22.34 -27.54 -14.35
CA SER A 11 21.94 -28.50 -13.33
C SER A 11 21.96 -29.93 -13.89
N PRO A 12 22.14 -30.96 -13.04
CA PRO A 12 22.10 -32.36 -13.47
C PRO A 12 20.79 -32.76 -14.18
N PHE A 13 19.68 -32.09 -13.84
CA PHE A 13 18.38 -32.29 -14.50
C PHE A 13 18.40 -31.77 -15.94
N GLN A 14 18.91 -30.56 -16.17
CA GLN A 14 19.01 -29.97 -17.52
C GLN A 14 19.90 -30.81 -18.44
N LEU A 15 21.00 -31.37 -17.90
CA LEU A 15 21.90 -32.24 -18.66
C LEU A 15 21.26 -33.60 -19.01
N ARG A 16 20.42 -34.16 -18.12
CA ARG A 16 19.78 -35.47 -18.35
C ARG A 16 18.60 -35.41 -19.30
N PHE A 17 17.83 -34.33 -19.26
CA PHE A 17 16.58 -34.23 -20.01
C PHE A 17 16.65 -33.28 -21.20
N SER A 18 17.80 -32.63 -21.44
CA SER A 18 18.00 -31.60 -22.48
C SER A 18 16.89 -30.53 -22.48
N GLN A 19 16.29 -30.30 -21.32
CA GLN A 19 15.15 -29.41 -21.13
C GLN A 19 15.50 -28.38 -20.07
N SER A 20 15.21 -27.12 -20.36
CA SER A 20 15.30 -26.05 -19.36
C SER A 20 14.16 -26.20 -18.35
N LEU A 21 14.48 -26.06 -17.07
CA LEU A 21 13.46 -25.95 -16.03
C LEU A 21 12.75 -24.61 -16.19
N TYR A 22 11.52 -24.64 -16.69
CA TYR A 22 10.63 -23.49 -16.55
C TYR A 22 10.15 -23.43 -15.11
N THR A 23 10.73 -22.52 -14.32
CA THR A 23 10.17 -22.19 -13.00
C THR A 23 8.82 -21.51 -13.22
N ILE A 24 7.74 -22.22 -12.93
CA ILE A 24 6.41 -21.61 -12.84
C ILE A 24 6.47 -20.66 -11.65
N LEU A 25 6.44 -19.35 -11.90
CA LEU A 25 6.34 -18.39 -10.81
C LEU A 25 5.02 -18.64 -10.09
N PRO A 26 5.02 -18.67 -8.74
CA PRO A 26 3.78 -18.77 -8.00
C PRO A 26 2.88 -17.59 -8.41
N ILE A 27 1.63 -17.90 -8.72
CA ILE A 27 0.58 -16.91 -8.93
C ILE A 27 0.32 -16.29 -7.54
N LEU A 28 1.11 -15.28 -7.20
CA LEU A 28 0.82 -14.42 -6.07
C LEU A 28 -0.53 -13.76 -6.35
N PRO A 29 -1.49 -13.78 -5.41
CA PRO A 29 -2.68 -12.95 -5.56
C PRO A 29 -2.20 -11.54 -5.80
N ASP A 30 -2.70 -10.95 -6.88
CA ASP A 30 -2.24 -9.71 -7.45
C ASP A 30 -2.46 -8.55 -6.47
N ALA A 31 -1.53 -8.37 -5.55
CA ALA A 31 -1.46 -7.21 -4.69
C ALA A 31 -1.09 -5.94 -5.50
N LYS A 32 -1.02 -6.02 -6.84
CA LYS A 32 -0.38 -5.02 -7.69
C LYS A 32 -1.27 -4.46 -8.80
N LEU A 33 -2.58 -4.66 -8.74
CA LEU A 33 -3.52 -3.91 -9.58
C LEU A 33 -4.52 -3.11 -8.75
N MET A 34 -4.05 -2.43 -7.69
CA MET A 34 -4.80 -1.28 -7.19
C MET A 34 -4.77 -0.24 -8.30
N THR A 35 -5.92 -0.01 -8.94
CA THR A 35 -6.00 0.90 -10.08
C THR A 35 -5.67 2.33 -9.61
N LEU A 36 -5.14 3.18 -10.50
CA LEU A 36 -4.87 4.59 -10.16
C LEU A 36 -6.11 5.30 -9.56
N TYR A 37 -7.31 4.86 -9.96
CA TYR A 37 -8.58 5.33 -9.42
C TYR A 37 -8.77 4.99 -7.94
N GLU A 38 -8.39 3.78 -7.50
CA GLU A 38 -8.51 3.36 -6.10
C GLU A 38 -7.50 4.09 -5.20
N LEU A 39 -6.29 4.33 -5.68
CA LEU A 39 -5.29 5.14 -4.98
C LEU A 39 -5.75 6.60 -4.83
N ASN A 40 -6.35 7.17 -5.87
CA ASN A 40 -6.90 8.52 -5.84
C ASN A 40 -8.14 8.62 -4.93
N ALA A 41 -9.03 7.63 -4.94
CA ALA A 41 -10.18 7.60 -4.05
C ALA A 41 -9.76 7.53 -2.59
N ARG A 42 -8.77 6.68 -2.26
CA ARG A 42 -8.26 6.55 -0.90
C ARG A 42 -7.62 7.83 -0.39
N SER A 43 -6.77 8.47 -1.20
CA SER A 43 -6.16 9.75 -0.83
C SER A 43 -7.20 10.85 -0.65
N LEU A 44 -8.21 10.93 -1.53
CA LEU A 44 -9.31 11.87 -1.40
C LEU A 44 -10.11 11.68 -0.10
N ILE A 45 -10.44 10.43 0.26
CA ILE A 45 -11.13 10.13 1.52
C ILE A 45 -10.29 10.57 2.72
N GLN A 46 -9.00 10.25 2.74
CA GLN A 46 -8.09 10.66 3.82
C GLN A 46 -8.01 12.19 3.95
N HIS A 47 -7.98 12.91 2.82
CA HIS A 47 -8.00 14.37 2.83
C HIS A 47 -9.32 14.93 3.37
N LEU A 48 -10.45 14.36 2.99
CA LEU A 48 -11.77 14.79 3.51
C LEU A 48 -11.87 14.57 5.02
N GLU A 49 -11.41 13.42 5.51
CA GLU A 49 -11.38 13.14 6.95
C GLU A 49 -10.51 14.18 7.68
N SER A 50 -9.32 14.49 7.16
CA SER A 50 -8.47 15.54 7.72
C SER A 50 -9.17 16.91 7.79
N TYR A 51 -9.88 17.31 6.74
CA TYR A 51 -10.62 18.57 6.74
C TYR A 51 -11.75 18.57 7.76
N VAL A 52 -12.50 17.47 7.88
CA VAL A 52 -13.59 17.36 8.87
C VAL A 52 -13.05 17.52 10.29
N HIS A 53 -11.93 16.87 10.63
CA HIS A 53 -11.32 17.02 11.96
C HIS A 53 -10.87 18.47 12.22
N ASN A 54 -10.21 19.10 11.26
CA ASN A 54 -9.78 20.50 11.39
C ASN A 54 -10.96 21.46 11.59
N GLU A 55 -12.05 21.27 10.84
CA GLU A 55 -13.25 22.11 10.99
C GLU A 55 -13.96 21.88 12.34
N GLN A 56 -13.96 20.64 12.84
CA GLN A 56 -14.48 20.34 14.18
C GLN A 56 -13.67 21.04 15.28
N ASP A 57 -12.35 21.02 15.17
CA ASP A 57 -11.47 21.72 16.12
C ASP A 57 -11.68 23.24 16.07
N ASN A 58 -11.77 23.81 14.86
CA ASN A 58 -12.08 25.23 14.67
C ASN A 58 -13.43 25.61 15.29
N LEU A 59 -14.46 24.78 15.08
CA LEU A 59 -15.78 24.98 15.66
C LEU A 59 -15.76 24.90 17.18
N LEU A 60 -14.98 23.98 17.76
CA LEU A 60 -14.80 23.86 19.21
C LEU A 60 -14.17 25.14 19.77
N VAL A 61 -13.10 25.63 19.16
CA VAL A 61 -12.43 26.87 19.55
C VAL A 61 -13.39 28.07 19.48
N ALA A 62 -14.17 28.16 18.41
CA ALA A 62 -15.16 29.22 18.24
C ALA A 62 -16.22 29.20 19.36
N LYS A 63 -16.74 28.02 19.70
CA LYS A 63 -17.71 27.86 20.79
C LYS A 63 -17.14 28.20 22.17
N VAL A 64 -15.91 27.79 22.44
CA VAL A 64 -15.23 28.12 23.71
C VAL A 64 -15.07 29.64 23.83
N ARG A 65 -14.64 30.31 22.76
CA ARG A 65 -14.53 31.79 22.74
C ARG A 65 -15.87 32.47 22.93
N GLN A 66 -16.92 31.98 22.27
CA GLN A 66 -18.27 32.51 22.43
C GLN A 66 -18.76 32.39 23.87
N ALA A 67 -18.59 31.22 24.49
CA ALA A 67 -18.97 30.99 25.88
C ALA A 67 -18.16 31.88 26.85
N ALA A 68 -16.84 31.99 26.63
CA ALA A 68 -15.99 32.87 27.44
C ALA A 68 -16.41 34.34 27.32
N SER A 69 -16.72 34.82 26.12
CA SER A 69 -17.21 36.18 25.91
C SER A 69 -18.61 36.42 26.51
N ALA A 70 -19.48 35.41 26.48
CA ALA A 70 -20.82 35.51 27.06
C ALA A 70 -20.78 35.54 28.59
N ASN A 71 -19.88 34.76 29.20
CA ASN A 71 -19.70 34.70 30.66
C ASN A 71 -18.91 35.89 31.24
N ALA A 72 -18.26 36.69 30.38
CA ALA A 72 -17.52 37.89 30.78
C ALA A 72 -18.38 39.17 30.78
N LYS A 73 -19.65 39.08 30.36
CA LYS A 73 -20.67 40.13 30.52
C LYS A 73 -21.53 39.86 31.74
#